data_AF-A0A9X2L4Z3-F1
#
_entry.id   AF-A0A9X2L4Z3-F1
#
_cell.length_a   1.000
_cell.length_b   1.000
_cell.length_c   1.000
_cell.angle_alpha   90.00
_cell.angle_beta   90.00
_cell.angle_gamma   90.00
#
_symmetry.space_group_name_H-M   'P 1'
#
loop_
_entity.id
_entity.type
_entity.pdbx_description
1 polymer ?
#
loop_
_entity_poly.entity_id
_entity_poly.type
_entity_poly.pdbx_seq_one_letter_code
_entity_poly.pdbx_strand_id
1 'polypeptide(L)'
;MHSSTIKKNSIAERIILISSKYGSAKEFLDKCGINNYSLITDLKYGRIKKPGSEVLAQIVLGSGCDGTWLLTGKGEMFGSVSENAGFTISEKEKMKNALTLLLNFDFSEGQKGISEARELEIKVAEALVMLLKKHSKLH
;
A
#
# COMPACT_ATOMS: atom_id res chain seq x y z
N MET A 1 -32.02 -25.54 -9.91
CA MET A 1 -31.82 -24.08 -9.77
C MET A 1 -31.73 -23.76 -8.30
N HIS A 2 -30.53 -23.56 -7.76
CA HIS A 2 -30.35 -23.09 -6.39
C HIS A 2 -29.78 -21.68 -6.44
N SER A 3 -30.66 -20.71 -6.24
CA SER A 3 -30.29 -19.38 -5.75
C SER A 3 -29.58 -19.55 -4.41
N SER A 4 -28.38 -19.00 -4.31
CA SER A 4 -27.71 -18.76 -3.03
C SER A 4 -26.97 -17.44 -3.15
N THR A 5 -27.71 -16.37 -2.84
CA THR A 5 -27.29 -15.26 -1.98
C THR A 5 -25.78 -14.96 -1.95
N ILE A 6 -25.41 -13.80 -2.49
CA ILE A 6 -24.08 -13.18 -2.35
C ILE A 6 -23.69 -13.19 -0.87
N LYS A 7 -22.90 -14.18 -0.43
CA LYS A 7 -22.30 -14.20 0.90
C LYS A 7 -21.44 -12.94 1.02
N LYS A 8 -21.60 -12.20 2.11
CA LYS A 8 -20.65 -11.14 2.49
C LYS A 8 -19.27 -11.81 2.65
N ASN A 9 -18.43 -11.76 1.61
CA ASN A 9 -17.08 -12.32 1.64
C ASN A 9 -16.35 -11.73 2.85
N SER A 10 -15.94 -12.55 3.80
CA SER A 10 -15.17 -12.17 4.98
C SER A 10 -13.85 -11.47 4.60
N ILE A 11 -13.20 -10.79 5.56
CA ILE A 11 -11.87 -10.21 5.34
C ILE A 11 -10.90 -11.30 4.85
N ALA A 12 -10.93 -12.50 5.45
CA ALA A 12 -10.12 -13.63 5.02
C ALA A 12 -10.37 -14.01 3.55
N GLU A 13 -11.63 -14.17 3.14
CA GLU A 13 -11.98 -14.50 1.74
C GLU A 13 -11.55 -13.41 0.76
N ARG A 14 -11.66 -12.13 1.14
CA ARG A 14 -11.19 -11.01 0.32
C ARG A 14 -9.67 -10.99 0.16
N ILE A 15 -8.92 -11.28 1.22
CA ILE A 15 -7.44 -11.40 1.14
C ILE A 15 -7.05 -12.58 0.24
N ILE A 16 -7.74 -13.72 0.37
CA ILE A 16 -7.50 -14.89 -0.49
C ILE A 16 -7.78 -14.52 -1.96
N LEU A 17 -8.87 -13.79 -2.21
CA LEU A 17 -9.25 -13.32 -3.55
C LEU A 17 -8.18 -12.40 -4.14
N ILE A 18 -7.67 -11.42 -3.39
CA ILE A 18 -6.55 -10.58 -3.85
C ILE A 18 -5.32 -11.44 -4.14
N SER A 19 -4.95 -12.36 -3.24
CA SER A 19 -3.75 -13.19 -3.40
C SER A 19 -3.80 -14.07 -4.67
N SER A 20 -4.99 -14.47 -5.11
CA SER A 20 -5.17 -15.26 -6.35
C SER A 20 -4.90 -14.50 -7.64
N LYS A 21 -4.68 -13.17 -7.58
CA LYS A 21 -4.30 -12.34 -8.72
C LYS A 21 -2.80 -12.35 -9.01
N TYR A 22 -2.00 -12.97 -8.15
CA TYR A 22 -0.56 -13.09 -8.25
C TYR A 22 -0.17 -14.50 -8.71
N GLY A 23 1.06 -14.67 -9.21
CA GLY A 23 1.55 -15.98 -9.65
C GLY A 23 1.71 -16.97 -8.50
N SER A 24 1.93 -16.49 -7.27
CA SER A 24 1.93 -17.33 -6.08
C SER A 24 1.56 -16.58 -4.79
N ALA A 25 1.19 -17.33 -3.75
CA ALA A 25 0.98 -16.75 -2.42
C ALA A 25 2.26 -16.10 -1.85
N LYS A 26 3.44 -16.66 -2.17
CA LYS A 26 4.72 -16.09 -1.75
C LYS A 26 4.95 -14.73 -2.41
N GLU A 27 4.77 -14.65 -3.73
CA GLU A 27 4.90 -13.40 -4.49
C GLU A 27 3.97 -12.31 -3.95
N PHE A 28 2.71 -12.66 -3.66
CA PHE A 28 1.76 -11.73 -3.04
C PHE A 28 2.27 -11.19 -1.70
N LEU A 29 2.76 -12.06 -0.82
CA LEU A 29 3.25 -11.67 0.51
C LEU A 29 4.54 -10.84 0.43
N ASP A 30 5.45 -11.20 -0.47
CA ASP A 30 6.67 -10.43 -0.73
C ASP A 30 6.30 -9.02 -1.24
N LYS A 31 5.32 -8.90 -2.15
CA LYS A 31 4.81 -7.61 -2.61
C LYS A 31 4.19 -6.75 -1.51
N CYS A 32 3.61 -7.39 -0.49
CA CYS A 32 3.02 -6.72 0.67
C CYS A 32 4.03 -6.45 1.80
N GLY A 33 5.28 -6.89 1.70
CA GLY A 33 6.26 -6.76 2.79
C GLY A 33 5.91 -7.61 4.02
N ILE A 34 5.20 -8.74 3.83
CA ILE A 34 4.74 -9.61 4.91
C ILE A 34 5.65 -10.83 5.02
N ASN A 35 6.39 -10.93 6.13
CA ASN A 35 7.30 -12.06 6.40
C ASN A 35 6.58 -13.33 6.91
N ASN A 36 5.28 -13.25 7.25
CA ASN A 36 4.50 -14.42 7.63
C ASN A 36 4.02 -15.19 6.38
N TYR A 37 4.88 -16.07 5.86
CA TYR A 37 4.60 -16.90 4.68
C TYR A 37 3.47 -17.93 4.86
N SER A 38 3.02 -18.18 6.09
CA SER A 38 1.89 -19.07 6.38
C SER A 38 0.53 -18.38 6.28
N LEU A 39 0.49 -17.04 6.21
CA LEU A 39 -0.73 -16.24 6.32
C LEU A 39 -1.85 -16.70 5.39
N ILE A 40 -1.56 -16.87 4.09
CA ILE A 40 -2.57 -17.28 3.11
C ILE A 40 -3.10 -18.69 3.39
N THR A 41 -2.22 -19.60 3.81
CA THR A 41 -2.58 -20.97 4.18
C THR A 41 -3.47 -20.97 5.42
N ASP A 42 -3.13 -20.19 6.44
CA ASP A 42 -3.91 -20.08 7.66
C ASP A 42 -5.27 -19.42 7.46
N LEU A 43 -5.38 -18.47 6.54
CA LEU A 43 -6.66 -17.89 6.12
C LEU A 43 -7.52 -18.94 5.39
N LYS A 44 -6.94 -19.73 4.48
CA LYS A 44 -7.65 -20.80 3.73
C LYS A 44 -8.19 -21.88 4.65
N TYR A 45 -7.42 -22.29 5.66
CA TYR A 45 -7.83 -23.30 6.64
C TYR A 45 -8.62 -22.71 7.83
N GLY A 46 -8.88 -21.40 7.84
CA GLY A 46 -9.67 -20.74 8.88
C GLY A 46 -9.00 -20.67 10.26
N ARG A 47 -7.67 -20.89 10.33
CA ARG A 47 -6.89 -20.68 11.57
C ARG A 47 -6.83 -19.21 11.96
N ILE A 48 -6.86 -18.33 10.95
CA ILE A 48 -6.96 -16.87 11.12
C ILE A 48 -8.23 -16.40 10.40
N LYS A 49 -9.05 -15.59 11.07
CA LYS A 49 -10.27 -15.00 10.48
C LYS A 49 -10.07 -13.56 10.03
N LYS A 50 -9.20 -12.83 10.72
CA LYS A 50 -8.90 -11.42 10.47
C LYS A 50 -7.46 -11.14 10.93
N PRO A 51 -6.56 -10.78 10.02
CA PRO A 51 -5.22 -10.30 10.40
C PRO A 51 -5.29 -8.99 11.18
N GLY A 52 -4.20 -8.68 11.90
CA GLY A 52 -4.05 -7.40 12.59
C GLY A 52 -4.09 -6.20 11.63
N SER A 53 -4.33 -5.00 12.16
CA SER A 53 -4.41 -3.76 11.37
C SER A 53 -3.15 -3.48 10.56
N GLU A 54 -1.98 -3.79 11.10
CA GLU A 54 -0.70 -3.64 10.39
C GLU A 54 -0.65 -4.48 9.12
N VAL A 55 -0.98 -5.78 9.24
CA VAL A 55 -1.02 -6.70 8.10
C VAL A 55 -2.06 -6.26 7.06
N LEU A 56 -3.20 -5.71 7.50
CA LEU A 56 -4.20 -5.18 6.59
C LEU A 56 -3.69 -3.93 5.84
N ALA A 57 -2.96 -3.04 6.51
CA ALA A 57 -2.35 -1.87 5.87
C ALA A 57 -1.28 -2.28 4.84
N GLN A 58 -0.44 -3.25 5.20
CA GLN A 58 0.55 -3.85 4.31
C GLN A 58 -0.09 -4.48 3.06
N ILE A 59 -1.21 -5.20 3.23
CA ILE A 59 -1.97 -5.76 2.10
C ILE A 59 -2.49 -4.65 1.20
N VAL A 60 -3.10 -3.60 1.74
CA VAL A 60 -3.61 -2.46 0.95
C VAL A 60 -2.48 -1.81 0.16
N LEU A 61 -1.36 -1.49 0.80
CA LEU A 61 -0.23 -0.83 0.15
C LEU A 61 0.44 -1.71 -0.92
N GLY A 62 0.71 -2.98 -0.60
CA GLY A 62 1.42 -3.88 -1.51
C GLY A 62 0.59 -4.38 -2.67
N SER A 63 -0.73 -4.50 -2.48
CA SER A 63 -1.63 -4.97 -3.54
C SER A 63 -2.31 -3.86 -4.34
N GLY A 64 -2.34 -2.64 -3.81
CA GLY A 64 -3.09 -1.53 -4.40
C GLY A 64 -4.61 -1.72 -4.35
N CYS A 65 -5.12 -2.65 -3.53
CA CYS A 65 -6.56 -2.81 -3.35
C CYS A 65 -7.15 -1.66 -2.53
N ASP A 66 -8.45 -1.41 -2.70
CA ASP A 66 -9.15 -0.42 -1.90
C ASP A 66 -9.34 -0.90 -0.45
N GLY A 67 -8.95 -0.07 0.52
CA GLY A 67 -9.06 -0.40 1.95
C GLY A 67 -10.51 -0.51 2.43
N THR A 68 -11.43 0.29 1.88
CA THR A 68 -12.86 0.23 2.24
C THR A 68 -13.46 -1.08 1.76
N TRP A 69 -13.13 -1.50 0.54
CA TRP A 69 -13.50 -2.79 0.00
C TRP A 69 -12.89 -3.94 0.81
N LEU A 70 -11.59 -3.88 1.15
CA LEU A 70 -10.95 -4.92 1.95
C LEU A 70 -11.60 -5.09 3.32
N LEU A 71 -12.07 -4.01 3.96
CA LEU A 71 -12.67 -4.05 5.28
C LEU A 71 -14.17 -4.38 5.26
N THR A 72 -14.91 -3.89 4.27
CA THR A 72 -16.38 -3.95 4.26
C THR A 72 -16.96 -4.83 3.16
N GLY A 73 -16.19 -5.10 2.10
CA GLY A 73 -16.64 -5.78 0.89
C GLY A 73 -17.53 -4.91 0.00
N LYS A 74 -17.66 -3.62 0.30
CA LYS A 74 -18.42 -2.64 -0.49
C LYS A 74 -17.47 -1.87 -1.42
N GLY A 75 -17.96 -1.49 -2.60
CA GLY A 75 -17.16 -0.78 -3.60
C GLY A 75 -16.41 -1.73 -4.54
N GLU A 76 -15.39 -1.21 -5.22
CA GLU A 76 -14.53 -1.97 -6.14
C GLU A 76 -13.27 -2.46 -5.42
N MET A 77 -12.80 -3.67 -5.78
CA MET A 77 -11.60 -4.28 -5.19
C MET A 77 -10.33 -3.50 -5.51
N PHE A 78 -10.18 -3.15 -6.78
CA PHE A 78 -9.20 -2.22 -7.27
C PHE A 78 -10.02 -1.07 -7.81
N GLY A 79 -9.77 0.15 -7.35
CA GLY A 79 -10.40 1.29 -7.99
C GLY A 79 -10.02 1.29 -9.46
N SER A 80 -10.98 1.59 -10.33
CA SER A 80 -10.61 2.39 -11.50
C SER A 80 -9.74 3.54 -10.98
N VAL A 81 -8.69 3.92 -11.70
CA VAL A 81 -8.05 5.23 -11.49
C VAL A 81 -9.08 6.28 -11.90
N SER A 82 -10.16 6.39 -11.13
CA SER A 82 -11.10 7.46 -11.19
C SER A 82 -10.43 8.56 -10.41
N GLU A 83 -9.95 9.54 -11.16
CA GLU A 83 -9.43 10.81 -10.65
C GLU A 83 -10.40 11.52 -9.68
N ASN A 84 -11.61 10.97 -9.45
CA ASN A 84 -12.70 11.60 -8.70
C ASN A 84 -13.43 10.66 -7.72
N ALA A 85 -12.73 9.77 -6.99
CA ALA A 85 -13.33 9.01 -5.89
C ALA A 85 -12.75 9.40 -4.51
N GLY A 86 -13.24 10.50 -3.94
CA GLY A 86 -13.73 10.57 -2.55
C GLY A 86 -12.80 10.32 -1.36
N PHE A 87 -11.50 10.13 -1.50
CA PHE A 87 -10.54 10.38 -0.42
C PHE A 87 -9.69 11.59 -0.85
N THR A 88 -10.25 12.80 -0.70
CA THR A 88 -9.46 14.03 -0.80
C THR A 88 -8.57 14.12 0.42
N ILE A 89 -7.54 13.28 0.47
CA ILE A 89 -6.30 13.67 1.14
C ILE A 89 -5.96 15.00 0.50
N SER A 90 -6.03 16.09 1.27
CA SER A 90 -5.65 17.39 0.75
C SER A 90 -4.26 17.28 0.13
N GLU A 91 -3.94 18.06 -0.90
CA GLU A 91 -2.59 18.03 -1.50
C GLU A 91 -1.50 18.17 -0.42
N LYS A 92 -1.81 18.92 0.65
CA LYS A 92 -1.02 19.03 1.87
C LYS A 92 -0.79 17.70 2.58
N GLU A 93 -1.83 16.90 2.81
CA GLU A 93 -1.70 15.60 3.46
C GLU A 93 -1.03 14.57 2.54
N LYS A 94 -1.23 14.64 1.21
CA LYS A 94 -0.52 13.80 0.24
C LYS A 94 0.98 14.08 0.32
N MET A 95 1.34 15.36 0.35
CA MET A 95 2.71 15.82 0.52
C MET A 95 3.30 15.39 1.86
N LYS A 96 2.53 15.48 2.95
CA LYS A 96 2.95 15.05 4.28
C LYS A 96 3.24 13.55 4.34
N ASN A 97 2.40 12.73 3.72
CA ASN A 97 2.60 11.29 3.66
C ASN A 97 3.82 10.93 2.80
N ALA A 98 3.97 11.56 1.63
CA ALA A 98 5.15 11.38 0.79
C ALA A 98 6.46 11.76 1.51
N LEU A 99 6.45 12.87 2.26
CA LEU A 99 7.58 13.29 3.07
C LEU A 99 7.89 12.28 4.19
N THR A 100 6.87 11.74 4.84
CA THR A 100 7.03 10.72 5.89
C THR A 100 7.65 9.44 5.33
N LEU A 101 7.26 9.03 4.12
CA LEU A 101 7.87 7.88 3.45
C LEU A 101 9.34 8.14 3.12
N LEU A 102 9.67 9.32 2.60
CA LEU A 102 11.05 9.69 2.28
C LEU A 102 11.96 9.70 3.51
N LEU A 103 11.50 10.25 4.63
CA LEU A 103 12.30 10.35 5.86
C LEU A 103 12.57 9.01 6.53
N ASN A 104 11.71 8.02 6.31
CA ASN A 104 11.82 6.68 6.88
C ASN A 104 12.32 5.65 5.87
N PHE A 105 12.75 6.09 4.67
CA PHE A 105 13.23 5.18 3.64
C PHE A 105 14.70 4.82 3.88
N ASP A 106 14.95 3.54 4.15
CA ASP A 106 16.31 3.01 4.25
C ASP A 106 16.77 2.47 2.90
N PHE A 107 17.89 3.00 2.41
CA PHE A 107 18.54 2.50 1.21
C PHE A 107 19.35 1.23 1.53
N SER A 108 19.45 0.34 0.55
CA SER A 108 20.34 -0.83 0.70
C SER A 108 21.81 -0.40 0.84
N GLU A 109 22.55 -1.06 1.72
CA GLU A 109 23.97 -0.76 1.99
C GLU A 109 24.92 -1.11 0.83
N GLY A 110 24.40 -1.76 -0.23
CA GLY A 110 25.18 -2.07 -1.42
C GLY A 110 25.53 -0.83 -2.24
N GLN A 111 26.57 -0.94 -3.07
CA GLN A 111 27.08 0.16 -3.89
C GLN A 111 26.01 0.83 -4.76
N LYS A 112 25.03 0.03 -5.24
CA LYS A 112 23.87 0.52 -5.97
C LYS A 112 22.92 1.35 -5.09
N GLY A 113 22.60 0.88 -3.89
CA GLY A 113 21.75 1.61 -2.96
C GLY A 113 22.38 2.89 -2.45
N ILE A 114 23.71 2.91 -2.24
CA ILE A 114 24.45 4.14 -1.92
C ILE A 114 24.35 5.17 -3.05
N SER A 115 24.43 4.73 -4.31
CA SER A 115 24.28 5.63 -5.46
C SER A 115 22.87 6.19 -5.58
N GLU A 116 21.85 5.34 -5.40
CA GLU A 116 20.44 5.74 -5.40
C GLU A 116 20.12 6.70 -4.24
N ALA A 117 20.71 6.47 -3.07
CA ALA A 117 20.60 7.35 -1.90
C ALA A 117 21.10 8.75 -2.22
N ARG A 118 22.34 8.85 -2.74
CA ARG A 118 22.94 10.14 -3.10
C ARG A 118 22.14 10.88 -4.16
N GLU A 119 21.64 10.18 -5.17
CA GLU A 119 20.83 10.81 -6.21
C GLU A 119 19.53 11.38 -5.63
N LEU A 120 18.87 10.64 -4.73
CA LEU A 120 17.65 11.11 -4.09
C LEU A 120 17.92 12.28 -3.13
N GLU A 121 18.99 12.21 -2.34
CA GLU A 121 19.44 13.29 -1.46
C GLU A 121 19.64 14.60 -2.21
N ILE A 122 20.29 14.56 -3.38
CA ILE A 122 20.49 15.73 -4.25
C ILE A 122 19.15 16.29 -4.70
N LYS A 123 18.26 15.45 -5.23
CA LYS A 123 16.93 15.88 -5.71
C LYS A 123 16.08 16.48 -4.59
N VAL A 124 16.15 15.92 -3.38
CA VAL A 124 15.45 16.46 -2.20
C VAL A 124 16.04 17.81 -1.80
N ALA A 125 17.37 17.95 -1.77
CA ALA A 125 18.03 19.22 -1.47
C ALA A 125 17.64 20.32 -2.48
N GLU A 126 17.63 20.00 -3.78
CA GLU A 126 17.20 20.92 -4.84
C GLU A 126 15.75 21.36 -4.67
N ALA A 127 14.85 20.41 -4.38
CA ALA A 127 13.44 20.69 -4.13
C ALA A 127 13.24 21.62 -2.92
N LEU A 128 13.97 21.39 -1.83
CA LEU A 128 13.95 22.24 -0.64
C LEU A 128 14.46 23.65 -0.95
N VAL A 129 15.55 23.78 -1.71
CA VAL A 129 16.07 25.08 -2.14
C VAL A 129 15.05 25.83 -2.99
N MET A 130 14.39 25.16 -3.94
CA MET A 130 13.34 25.79 -4.76
C MET A 130 12.15 26.26 -3.91
N LEU A 131 11.72 25.46 -2.93
CA LEU A 131 10.65 25.84 -2.00
C LEU A 131 11.06 27.04 -1.15
N LEU A 132 12.26 27.04 -0.59
CA LEU A 132 12.79 28.17 0.18
C LEU A 132 12.82 29.43 -0.67
N LYS A 133 13.32 29.37 -1.92
CA LYS A 133 13.32 30.52 -2.85
C LYS A 133 11.90 31.03 -3.12
N LYS A 134 10.96 30.12 -3.36
CA LYS A 134 9.55 30.46 -3.62
C LYS A 134 8.88 31.18 -2.44
N HIS A 135 9.21 30.79 -1.21
CA HIS A 135 8.57 31.32 0.01
C HIS A 135 9.32 32.47 0.68
N SER A 136 10.61 32.65 0.40
CA SER A 136 11.44 33.64 1.08
C SER A 136 11.37 35.05 0.50
N LYS A 137 10.76 35.28 -0.68
CA LYS A 137 10.92 36.55 -1.44
C LYS A 137 12.39 37.03 -1.44
N LEU A 138 13.35 36.12 -1.40
CA LEU A 138 14.77 36.48 -1.49
C LEU A 138 15.03 36.81 -2.97
N HIS A 139 14.91 38.10 -3.26
CA HIS A 139 15.59 38.77 -4.37
C HIS A 139 17.11 38.62 -4.24
#